data_AF-A0A821G5G5-F1
#
_entry.id   AF-A0A821G5G5-F1
#
_cell.length_a   1.000
_cell.length_b   1.000
_cell.length_c   1.000
_cell.angle_alpha   90.00
_cell.angle_beta   90.00
_cell.angle_gamma   90.00
#
_symmetry.space_group_name_H-M   'P 1'
#
loop_
_entity.id
_entity.type
_entity.pdbx_description
1 polymer ?
#
loop_
_entity_poly.entity_id
_entity_poly.type
_entity_poly.pdbx_seq_one_letter_code
_entity_poly.pdbx_strand_id
1 'polypeptide(L)'
;MTEGATGSNPKNLDQLPPTYMYSVIFKDIILEIDDDGEKSMNTLVKFCRKKNISETEISEFKSEYHNKSPVYWYTKQMFLYGMLNRALRMLDMEGMTKLGFFIRSLHLQLEQLHKEQSVDFQKEFIVYRGQGLSQQDFQNLMDSKGGLLSFNNFLSTSKKQKVATSFVQQVLERNPDIVGVTFIMTIDL
;
A
#
# COMPACT_ATOMS: atom_id res chain seq x y z
N MET A 1 24.11 -39.60 -32.61
CA MET A 1 23.28 -39.89 -31.42
C MET A 1 23.15 -38.58 -30.66
N THR A 2 22.00 -37.94 -30.86
CA THR A 2 21.52 -36.77 -30.12
C THR A 2 21.01 -37.23 -28.76
N GLU A 3 21.33 -36.48 -27.70
CA GLU A 3 20.35 -35.92 -26.74
C GLU A 3 21.09 -35.39 -25.50
N GLY A 4 20.97 -34.08 -25.30
CA GLY A 4 21.31 -33.39 -24.06
C GLY A 4 20.22 -32.37 -23.80
N ALA A 5 19.04 -32.84 -23.41
CA ALA A 5 17.95 -31.98 -23.00
C ALA A 5 18.23 -31.45 -21.59
N THR A 6 18.73 -30.21 -21.49
CA THR A 6 18.71 -29.44 -20.25
C THR A 6 17.27 -29.07 -19.94
N GLY A 7 16.62 -29.84 -19.07
CA GLY A 7 15.32 -29.49 -18.52
C GLY A 7 15.45 -28.27 -17.62
N SER A 8 15.20 -27.07 -18.16
CA SER A 8 14.81 -25.94 -17.33
C SER A 8 13.38 -26.17 -16.87
N ASN A 9 13.19 -26.35 -15.56
CA ASN A 9 11.86 -26.30 -14.99
C ASN A 9 11.25 -24.93 -15.39
N PRO A 10 10.03 -24.89 -15.97
CA PRO A 10 9.42 -23.63 -16.31
C PRO A 10 9.30 -22.80 -15.03
N LYS A 11 9.87 -21.59 -15.05
CA LYS A 11 9.80 -20.64 -13.93
C LYS A 11 8.32 -20.44 -13.62
N ASN A 12 7.89 -20.79 -12.40
CA ASN A 12 6.53 -20.54 -11.96
C ASN A 12 6.35 -19.02 -11.81
N LEU A 13 5.66 -18.40 -12.77
CA LEU A 13 5.44 -16.95 -12.80
C LEU A 13 4.43 -16.49 -11.73
N ASP A 14 3.65 -17.42 -11.17
CA ASP A 14 2.66 -17.14 -10.13
C ASP A 14 3.24 -17.24 -8.71
N GLN A 15 4.56 -17.51 -8.60
CA GLN A 15 5.23 -17.50 -7.31
C GLN A 15 5.33 -16.08 -6.76
N LEU A 16 4.53 -15.79 -5.72
CA LEU A 16 4.59 -14.53 -4.99
C LEU A 16 5.85 -14.45 -4.11
N PRO A 17 6.39 -13.24 -3.88
CA PRO A 17 7.54 -13.05 -2.99
C PRO A 17 7.16 -13.44 -1.55
N PRO A 18 8.11 -13.97 -0.74
CA PRO A 18 7.84 -14.31 0.67
C PRO A 18 7.30 -13.14 1.50
N THR A 19 7.59 -11.90 1.07
CA THR A 19 7.09 -10.67 1.68
C THR A 19 5.56 -10.61 1.70
N TYR A 20 4.88 -11.21 0.72
CA TYR A 20 3.42 -11.34 0.71
C TYR A 20 2.92 -12.10 1.93
N MET A 21 3.50 -13.26 2.23
CA MET A 21 3.12 -14.07 3.40
C MET A 21 3.34 -13.32 4.71
N TYR A 22 4.45 -12.57 4.82
CA TYR A 22 4.70 -11.74 6.00
C TYR A 22 3.68 -10.63 6.17
N SER A 23 3.25 -9.99 5.08
CA SER A 23 2.18 -8.98 5.12
C SER A 23 0.83 -9.57 5.50
N VAL A 24 0.51 -10.78 5.03
CA VAL A 24 -0.73 -11.50 5.42
C VAL A 24 -0.70 -11.83 6.92
N ILE A 25 0.38 -12.45 7.42
CA ILE A 25 0.53 -12.78 8.85
C ILE A 25 0.46 -11.51 9.71
N PHE A 26 1.14 -10.44 9.31
CA PHE A 26 1.08 -9.17 10.02
C PHE A 26 -0.34 -8.63 10.09
N LYS A 27 -1.08 -8.64 8.96
CA LYS A 27 -2.48 -8.23 8.88
C LYS A 27 -3.34 -9.04 9.85
N ASP A 28 -3.19 -10.36 9.89
CA ASP A 28 -3.99 -11.21 10.77
C ASP A 28 -3.70 -10.90 12.25
N ILE A 29 -2.42 -10.74 12.61
CA ILE A 29 -2.00 -10.36 13.97
C ILE A 29 -2.63 -9.02 14.40
N ILE A 30 -2.56 -7.97 13.56
CA ILE A 30 -3.09 -6.66 13.96
C ILE A 30 -4.63 -6.63 14.03
N LEU A 31 -5.32 -7.55 13.35
CA LEU A 31 -6.78 -7.64 13.42
C LEU A 31 -7.23 -8.29 14.72
N GLU A 32 -6.45 -9.24 15.24
CA GLU A 32 -6.73 -10.00 16.46
C GLU A 32 -6.23 -9.35 17.75
N ILE A 33 -5.16 -8.55 17.70
CA ILE A 33 -4.62 -7.89 18.89
C ILE A 33 -5.65 -6.93 19.49
N ASP A 34 -5.80 -7.01 20.81
CA ASP A 34 -6.51 -5.99 21.59
C ASP A 34 -5.66 -4.72 21.67
N ASP A 35 -6.26 -3.59 21.31
CA ASP A 35 -5.56 -2.32 21.15
C ASP A 35 -6.07 -1.28 22.15
N ASP A 36 -5.14 -0.79 22.98
CA ASP A 36 -5.35 0.43 23.76
C ASP A 36 -5.10 1.63 22.83
N GLY A 37 -6.18 2.15 22.26
CA GLY A 37 -6.13 3.23 21.27
C GLY A 37 -5.41 4.48 21.77
N GLU A 38 -5.49 4.81 23.06
CA GLU A 38 -4.81 5.98 23.62
C GLU A 38 -3.29 5.72 23.72
N LYS A 39 -2.89 4.56 24.22
CA LYS A 39 -1.49 4.16 24.30
C LYS A 39 -0.86 4.03 22.91
N SER A 40 -1.58 3.47 21.95
CA SER A 40 -1.15 3.34 20.55
C SER A 40 -1.01 4.71 19.87
N MET A 41 -1.97 5.61 20.06
CA MET A 41 -1.88 7.00 19.58
C MET A 41 -0.66 7.73 20.16
N ASN A 42 -0.47 7.67 21.49
CA ASN A 42 0.67 8.32 22.14
C ASN A 42 2.02 7.72 21.67
N THR A 43 2.04 6.42 21.39
CA THR A 43 3.21 5.72 20.84
C THR A 43 3.52 6.18 19.42
N LEU A 44 2.51 6.32 18.56
CA LEU A 44 2.65 6.86 17.21
C LEU A 44 3.13 8.33 17.23
N VAL A 45 2.57 9.17 18.09
CA VAL A 45 3.00 10.58 18.24
C VAL A 45 4.49 10.67 18.57
N LYS A 46 4.98 9.86 19.51
CA LYS A 46 6.43 9.81 19.83
C LYS A 46 7.26 9.36 18.64
N PHE A 47 6.76 8.41 17.85
CA PHE A 47 7.44 7.95 16.64
C PHE A 47 7.48 9.03 15.55
N CYS A 48 6.38 9.73 15.29
CA CYS A 48 6.30 10.85 14.35
C CYS A 48 7.29 11.97 14.71
N ARG A 49 7.41 12.30 16.00
CA ARG A 49 8.41 13.28 16.48
C ARG A 49 9.84 12.87 16.17
N LYS A 50 10.20 11.60 16.41
CA LYS A 50 11.52 11.07 16.06
C LYS A 50 11.81 11.10 14.55
N LYS A 51 10.77 11.07 13.72
CA LYS A 51 10.85 11.17 12.26
C LYS A 51 10.75 12.62 11.75
N ASN A 52 10.77 13.62 12.64
CA ASN A 52 10.67 15.04 12.33
C ASN A 52 9.39 15.40 11.55
N ILE A 53 8.28 14.73 11.83
CA ILE A 53 6.97 15.15 11.31
C ILE A 53 6.55 16.45 12.00
N SER A 54 5.86 17.33 11.27
CA SER A 54 5.41 18.61 11.80
C SER A 54 4.52 18.44 13.03
N GLU A 55 4.81 19.18 14.11
CA GLU A 55 3.95 19.21 15.30
C GLU A 55 2.52 19.69 14.97
N THR A 56 2.35 20.53 13.95
CA THR A 56 1.02 20.97 13.52
C THR A 56 0.19 19.81 12.98
N GLU A 57 0.79 18.97 12.12
CA GLU A 57 0.12 17.79 11.57
C GLU A 57 -0.12 16.72 12.65
N ILE A 58 0.84 16.53 13.56
CA ILE A 58 0.71 15.58 14.69
C ILE A 58 -0.44 16.02 15.60
N SER A 59 -0.48 17.31 15.95
CA SER A 59 -1.51 17.87 16.84
C SER A 59 -2.90 17.73 16.23
N GLU A 60 -3.04 18.10 14.95
CA GLU A 60 -4.30 17.97 14.23
C GLU A 60 -4.75 16.51 14.13
N PHE A 61 -3.84 15.59 13.78
CA PHE A 61 -4.17 14.16 13.73
C PHE A 61 -4.64 13.65 15.09
N LYS A 62 -3.92 13.98 16.17
CA LYS A 62 -4.25 13.51 17.52
C LYS A 62 -5.59 14.06 18.02
N SER A 63 -5.86 15.36 17.86
CA SER A 63 -7.06 15.99 18.40
C SER A 63 -8.32 15.62 17.63
N GLU A 64 -8.22 15.47 16.31
CA GLU A 64 -9.37 15.22 15.44
C GLU A 64 -9.52 13.75 15.05
N TYR A 65 -8.66 12.85 15.55
CA TYR A 65 -8.58 11.47 15.07
C TYR A 65 -9.97 10.80 15.02
N HIS A 66 -10.70 10.86 16.13
CA HIS A 66 -12.02 10.24 16.29
C HIS A 66 -13.17 11.01 15.63
N ASN A 67 -12.95 12.27 15.24
CA ASN A 67 -13.96 13.11 14.58
C ASN A 67 -13.99 12.88 13.06
N LYS A 68 -13.04 12.12 12.52
CA LYS A 68 -12.89 11.82 11.10
C LYS A 68 -12.70 10.31 10.91
N SER A 69 -12.99 9.85 9.70
CA SER A 69 -12.83 8.43 9.41
C SER A 69 -11.37 8.06 9.09
N PRO A 70 -10.94 6.80 9.32
CA PRO A 70 -9.63 6.32 8.90
C PRO A 70 -9.29 6.61 7.42
N VAL A 71 -10.25 6.44 6.51
CA VAL A 71 -10.10 6.74 5.08
C VAL A 71 -9.86 8.23 4.84
N TYR A 72 -10.51 9.12 5.58
CA TYR A 72 -10.22 10.57 5.52
C TYR A 72 -8.76 10.83 5.85
N TRP A 73 -8.25 10.29 6.97
CA TRP A 73 -6.87 10.47 7.38
C TRP A 73 -5.87 9.86 6.40
N TYR A 74 -6.20 8.70 5.83
CA TYR A 74 -5.36 8.03 4.84
C TYR A 74 -5.30 8.77 3.50
N THR A 75 -6.35 9.50 3.12
CA THR A 75 -6.41 10.22 1.84
C THR A 75 -6.05 11.70 1.94
N LYS A 76 -6.02 12.26 3.15
CA LYS A 76 -5.57 13.62 3.40
C LYS A 76 -4.09 13.77 3.05
N GLN A 77 -3.74 14.88 2.40
CA GLN A 77 -2.35 15.23 2.10
C GLN A 77 -1.62 15.63 3.38
N MET A 78 -1.08 14.63 4.07
CA MET A 78 -0.29 14.79 5.29
C MET A 78 0.68 13.62 5.47
N PHE A 79 1.45 13.60 6.56
CA PHE A 79 2.45 12.56 6.82
C PHE A 79 1.93 11.11 6.73
N LEU A 80 0.68 10.85 7.12
CA LEU A 80 0.19 9.50 7.40
C LEU A 80 0.14 8.59 6.17
N TYR A 81 -0.36 9.09 5.04
CA TYR A 81 -0.41 8.35 3.78
C TYR A 81 0.98 7.85 3.34
N GLY A 82 1.95 8.77 3.34
CA GLY A 82 3.31 8.49 2.91
C GLY A 82 4.05 7.57 3.88
N MET A 83 3.92 7.84 5.18
CA MET A 83 4.56 7.05 6.23
C MET A 83 4.05 5.61 6.25
N LEU A 84 2.74 5.42 6.17
CA LEU A 84 2.13 4.08 6.19
C LEU A 84 2.48 3.25 4.96
N ASN A 85 2.30 3.83 3.77
CA ASN A 85 2.61 3.08 2.54
C ASN A 85 4.09 2.77 2.40
N ARG A 86 4.97 3.65 2.90
CA ARG A 86 6.41 3.36 2.95
C ARG A 86 6.72 2.24 3.92
N ALA A 87 6.15 2.25 5.11
CA ALA A 87 6.39 1.22 6.11
C ALA A 87 5.97 -0.17 5.59
N LEU A 88 4.78 -0.27 5.02
CA LEU A 88 4.27 -1.51 4.42
C LEU A 88 5.09 -1.97 3.21
N ARG A 89 5.47 -1.06 2.30
CA ARG A 89 6.27 -1.41 1.12
C ARG A 89 7.67 -1.91 1.47
N MET A 90 8.30 -1.31 2.47
CA MET A 90 9.67 -1.65 2.88
C MET A 90 9.72 -2.74 3.96
N LEU A 91 8.57 -3.24 4.42
CA LEU A 91 8.46 -4.11 5.60
C LEU A 91 9.21 -3.51 6.82
N ASP A 92 9.07 -2.21 7.04
CA ASP A 92 9.62 -1.52 8.21
C ASP A 92 8.82 -1.93 9.45
N MET A 93 9.29 -2.96 10.15
CA MET A 93 8.61 -3.56 11.31
C MET A 93 8.37 -2.54 12.43
N GLU A 94 9.27 -1.57 12.64
CA GLU A 94 9.05 -0.51 13.63
C GLU A 94 7.87 0.35 13.18
N GLY A 95 7.91 0.87 11.96
CA GLY A 95 6.85 1.70 11.40
C GLY A 95 5.49 0.99 11.36
N MET A 96 5.47 -0.25 10.88
CA MET A 96 4.28 -1.11 10.83
C MET A 96 3.66 -1.31 12.21
N THR A 97 4.48 -1.62 13.22
CA THR A 97 3.99 -1.80 14.60
C THR A 97 3.43 -0.49 15.18
N LYS A 98 4.10 0.65 14.95
CA LYS A 98 3.65 1.96 15.46
C LYS A 98 2.37 2.45 14.77
N LEU A 99 2.15 2.03 13.53
CA LEU A 99 0.95 2.34 12.75
C LEU A 99 -0.13 1.25 12.85
N GLY A 100 0.12 0.16 13.57
CA GLY A 100 -0.72 -1.05 13.58
C GLY A 100 -2.19 -0.76 13.87
N PHE A 101 -2.47 0.04 14.91
CA PHE A 101 -3.84 0.44 15.24
C PHE A 101 -4.54 1.19 14.09
N PHE A 102 -3.81 2.08 13.40
CA PHE A 102 -4.36 2.84 12.29
C PHE A 102 -4.56 1.95 11.06
N ILE A 103 -3.63 1.03 10.78
CA ILE A 103 -3.76 0.03 9.71
C ILE A 103 -5.01 -0.84 9.95
N ARG A 104 -5.23 -1.28 11.20
CA ARG A 104 -6.43 -2.01 11.61
C ARG A 104 -7.70 -1.18 11.36
N SER A 105 -7.76 0.05 11.88
CA SER A 105 -8.91 0.94 11.69
C SER A 105 -9.21 1.21 10.21
N LEU A 106 -8.17 1.42 9.40
CA LEU A 106 -8.30 1.63 7.96
C LEU A 106 -8.82 0.37 7.26
N HIS A 107 -8.27 -0.79 7.58
CA HIS A 107 -8.71 -2.06 7.01
C HIS A 107 -10.18 -2.33 7.29
N LEU A 108 -10.60 -2.23 8.56
CA LEU A 108 -11.98 -2.47 8.98
C LEU A 108 -12.95 -1.51 8.28
N GLN A 109 -12.57 -0.23 8.14
CA GLN A 109 -13.41 0.71 7.40
C GLN A 109 -13.50 0.38 5.91
N LEU A 110 -12.40 -0.03 5.27
CA LEU A 110 -12.43 -0.43 3.87
C LEU A 110 -13.28 -1.68 3.64
N GLU A 111 -13.23 -2.67 4.55
CA GLU A 111 -14.13 -3.83 4.49
C GLU A 111 -15.60 -3.44 4.61
N GLN A 112 -15.92 -2.52 5.53
CA GLN A 112 -17.28 -2.00 5.67
C GLN A 112 -17.74 -1.31 4.38
N LEU A 113 -16.95 -0.37 3.86
CA LEU A 113 -17.27 0.36 2.63
C LEU A 113 -17.39 -0.57 1.42
N HIS A 114 -16.58 -1.62 1.35
CA HIS A 114 -16.68 -2.62 0.29
C HIS A 114 -18.00 -3.40 0.36
N LYS A 115 -18.45 -3.80 1.56
CA LYS A 115 -19.75 -4.45 1.76
C LYS A 115 -20.92 -3.53 1.41
N GLU A 116 -20.81 -2.25 1.72
CA GLU A 116 -21.82 -1.24 1.35
C GLU A 116 -21.86 -1.03 -0.17
N GLN A 117 -20.69 -0.99 -0.82
CA GLN A 117 -20.58 -0.75 -2.26
C GLN A 117 -20.99 -1.96 -3.11
N SER A 118 -20.73 -3.20 -2.68
CA SER A 118 -20.99 -4.41 -3.46
C SER A 118 -22.48 -4.63 -3.77
N VAL A 119 -23.37 -4.01 -3.00
CA VAL A 119 -24.83 -4.01 -3.28
C VAL A 119 -25.15 -3.23 -4.55
N ASP A 120 -24.45 -2.12 -4.81
CA ASP A 120 -24.75 -1.18 -5.89
C ASP A 120 -23.84 -1.33 -7.12
N PHE A 121 -22.68 -1.99 -6.96
CA PHE A 121 -21.62 -2.03 -7.96
C PHE A 121 -21.38 -3.47 -8.46
N GLN A 122 -22.20 -3.92 -9.41
CA GLN A 122 -22.11 -5.27 -10.01
C GLN A 122 -21.37 -5.30 -11.35
N LYS A 123 -20.63 -4.24 -11.68
CA LYS A 123 -19.97 -4.13 -12.99
C LYS A 123 -18.49 -3.89 -12.81
N GLU A 124 -17.74 -4.62 -13.62
CA GLU A 124 -16.33 -4.43 -13.83
C GLU A 124 -16.01 -2.97 -14.18
N PHE A 125 -14.94 -2.43 -13.60
CA PHE A 125 -14.48 -1.09 -13.92
C PHE A 125 -12.96 -0.97 -13.91
N ILE A 126 -12.46 -0.01 -14.68
CA ILE A 126 -11.03 0.26 -14.80
C ILE A 126 -10.62 1.36 -13.83
N VAL A 127 -9.51 1.15 -13.15
CA VAL A 127 -8.81 2.15 -12.36
C VAL A 127 -7.35 2.26 -12.77
N TYR A 128 -6.79 3.43 -12.50
CA TYR A 128 -5.43 3.81 -12.86
C TYR A 128 -4.66 4.18 -11.60
N ARG A 129 -3.38 3.77 -11.53
CA ARG A 129 -2.45 4.16 -10.48
C ARG A 129 -1.09 4.51 -11.07
N GLY A 130 -0.62 5.71 -10.78
CA GLY A 130 0.73 6.14 -11.14
C GLY A 130 1.69 5.97 -9.97
N GLN A 131 2.89 5.45 -10.22
CA GLN A 131 3.97 5.42 -9.25
C GLN A 131 5.35 5.35 -9.93
N GLY A 132 6.39 5.73 -9.20
CA GLY A 132 7.76 5.43 -9.57
C GLY A 132 8.21 4.08 -9.01
N LEU A 133 9.03 3.37 -9.76
CA LEU A 133 9.73 2.16 -9.35
C LEU A 133 11.23 2.35 -9.48
N SER A 134 12.01 1.65 -8.65
CA SER A 134 13.44 1.50 -8.93
C SER A 134 13.63 0.72 -10.23
N GLN A 135 14.78 0.87 -10.87
CA GLN A 135 15.13 0.05 -12.06
C GLN A 135 15.04 -1.45 -11.74
N GLN A 136 15.47 -1.86 -10.55
CA GLN A 136 15.40 -3.26 -10.12
C GLN A 136 13.95 -3.74 -9.96
N ASP A 137 13.09 -2.96 -9.30
CA ASP A 137 11.68 -3.33 -9.11
C ASP A 137 10.94 -3.39 -10.45
N PHE A 138 11.28 -2.47 -11.37
CA PHE A 138 10.75 -2.50 -12.72
C PHE A 138 11.20 -3.75 -13.48
N GLN A 139 12.47 -4.14 -13.41
CA GLN A 139 12.95 -5.36 -14.05
C GLN A 139 12.30 -6.60 -13.44
N ASN A 140 12.14 -6.66 -12.12
CA ASN A 140 11.44 -7.76 -11.44
C ASN A 140 9.98 -7.88 -11.92
N LEU A 141 9.30 -6.75 -12.13
CA LEU A 141 7.96 -6.70 -12.71
C LEU A 141 7.93 -7.21 -14.15
N MET A 142 8.92 -6.85 -14.97
CA MET A 142 9.05 -7.33 -16.35
C MET A 142 9.33 -8.83 -16.43
N ASP A 143 10.15 -9.36 -15.51
CA ASP A 143 10.52 -10.77 -15.42
C ASP A 143 9.40 -11.69 -14.89
N SER A 144 8.33 -11.09 -14.36
CA SER A 144 7.12 -11.75 -13.86
C SER A 144 5.90 -11.49 -14.75
N LYS A 145 6.10 -10.87 -15.93
CA LYS A 145 5.01 -10.57 -16.87
C LYS A 145 4.22 -11.83 -17.22
N GLY A 146 2.91 -11.75 -17.05
CA GLY A 146 1.98 -12.86 -17.30
C GLY A 146 1.70 -13.71 -16.06
N GLY A 147 2.38 -13.47 -14.93
CA GLY A 147 2.08 -14.09 -13.64
C GLY A 147 1.38 -13.15 -12.66
N LEU A 148 1.25 -13.62 -11.41
CA LEU A 148 0.65 -12.88 -10.31
C LEU A 148 1.53 -11.72 -9.80
N LEU A 149 0.86 -10.64 -9.37
CA LEU A 149 1.48 -9.49 -8.71
C LEU A 149 0.81 -9.25 -7.36
N SER A 150 1.62 -9.10 -6.31
CA SER A 150 1.14 -8.75 -4.97
C SER A 150 1.59 -7.34 -4.56
N PHE A 151 0.71 -6.60 -3.89
CA PHE A 151 1.03 -5.34 -3.23
C PHE A 151 0.93 -5.50 -1.72
N ASN A 152 2.00 -5.13 -1.01
CA ASN A 152 2.05 -5.24 0.46
C ASN A 152 1.41 -4.05 1.18
N ASN A 153 0.91 -3.06 0.42
CA ASN A 153 0.36 -1.81 0.93
C ASN A 153 -1.02 -1.53 0.35
N PHE A 154 -1.78 -0.63 0.98
CA PHE A 154 -3.08 -0.20 0.45
C PHE A 154 -2.93 0.52 -0.89
N LEU A 155 -3.77 0.17 -1.86
CA LEU A 155 -3.79 0.81 -3.17
C LEU A 155 -4.74 1.99 -3.19
N SER A 156 -4.19 3.18 -3.46
CA SER A 156 -4.96 4.34 -3.88
C SER A 156 -4.94 4.41 -5.41
N THR A 157 -6.12 4.45 -6.02
CA THR A 157 -6.33 4.38 -7.46
C THR A 157 -7.37 5.44 -7.88
N SER A 158 -7.45 5.73 -9.18
CA SER A 158 -8.40 6.70 -9.72
C SER A 158 -9.07 6.15 -10.96
N LYS A 159 -10.37 6.42 -11.16
CA LYS A 159 -11.06 6.16 -12.44
C LYS A 159 -10.60 7.10 -13.56
N LYS A 160 -9.87 8.17 -13.23
CA LYS A 160 -9.37 9.17 -14.19
C LYS A 160 -7.88 8.93 -14.45
N GLN A 161 -7.53 8.48 -15.65
CA GLN A 161 -6.14 8.25 -16.06
C GLN A 161 -5.24 9.47 -15.84
N LYS A 162 -5.74 10.70 -16.08
CA LYS A 162 -4.99 11.94 -15.86
C LYS A 162 -4.44 12.09 -14.43
N VAL A 163 -5.17 11.56 -13.43
CA VAL A 163 -4.72 11.59 -12.03
C VAL A 163 -3.52 10.66 -11.85
N ALA A 164 -3.54 9.46 -12.43
CA ALA A 164 -2.38 8.56 -12.39
C ALA A 164 -1.18 9.18 -13.12
N THR A 165 -1.40 9.83 -14.26
CA THR A 165 -0.33 10.54 -15.00
C THR A 165 0.32 11.64 -14.17
N SER A 166 -0.46 12.44 -13.41
CA SER A 166 0.13 13.47 -12.55
C SER A 166 1.00 12.89 -11.44
N PHE A 167 0.66 11.72 -10.89
CA PHE A 167 1.52 11.04 -9.91
C PHE A 167 2.83 10.57 -10.53
N VAL A 168 2.81 10.04 -11.76
CA VAL A 168 4.04 9.65 -12.46
C VAL A 168 4.94 10.86 -12.71
N GLN A 169 4.38 11.97 -13.20
CA GLN A 169 5.13 13.20 -13.47
C GLN A 169 5.81 13.74 -12.20
N GLN A 170 5.05 13.90 -11.11
CA GLN A 170 5.60 14.37 -9.82
C GLN A 170 6.75 13.53 -9.29
N VAL A 171 6.70 12.22 -9.57
CA VAL A 171 7.70 11.28 -9.08
C VAL A 171 8.97 11.36 -9.94
N LEU A 172 8.84 11.44 -11.27
CA LEU A 172 9.96 11.64 -12.19
C LEU A 172 10.67 12.99 -12.00
N GLU A 173 9.94 14.06 -11.68
CA GLU A 173 10.52 15.37 -11.38
C GLU A 173 11.41 15.36 -10.14
N ARG A 174 11.15 14.47 -9.18
CA ARG A 174 11.88 14.39 -7.91
C ARG A 174 13.10 13.48 -7.97
N ASN A 175 13.08 12.49 -8.85
CA ASN A 175 14.16 11.53 -8.97
C ASN A 175 14.27 11.07 -10.44
N PRO A 176 15.35 11.41 -11.15
CA PRO A 176 15.52 11.00 -12.54
C PRO A 176 15.88 9.51 -12.70
N ASP A 177 16.32 8.82 -11.63
CA ASP A 177 16.84 7.44 -11.68
C ASP A 177 15.76 6.37 -11.51
N ILE A 178 14.49 6.77 -11.42
CA ILE A 178 13.34 5.87 -11.29
C ILE A 178 12.57 5.73 -12.60
N VAL A 179 11.85 4.62 -12.72
CA VAL A 179 10.96 4.35 -13.85
C VAL A 179 9.54 4.72 -13.47
N GLY A 180 8.93 5.62 -14.23
CA GLY A 180 7.53 5.99 -14.09
C GLY A 180 6.61 4.93 -14.67
N VAL A 181 5.73 4.35 -13.85
CA VAL A 181 4.79 3.30 -14.27
C VAL A 181 3.35 3.72 -13.99
N THR A 182 2.47 3.48 -14.97
CA THR A 182 1.01 3.56 -14.78
C THR A 182 0.43 2.15 -14.81
N PHE A 183 -0.11 1.70 -13.68
CA PHE A 183 -0.91 0.50 -13.61
C PHE A 183 -2.32 0.81 -14.11
N ILE A 184 -2.80 -0.05 -15.01
CA ILE A 184 -4.19 -0.08 -15.47
C ILE A 184 -4.76 -1.39 -14.91
N MET A 185 -5.69 -1.28 -13.98
CA MET A 185 -6.25 -2.43 -13.27
C MET A 185 -7.73 -2.49 -13.56
N THR A 186 -8.18 -3.66 -13.95
CA THR A 186 -9.60 -3.96 -14.09
C THR A 186 -10.05 -4.63 -12.80
N ILE A 187 -11.10 -4.10 -12.18
CA ILE A 187 -11.62 -4.57 -10.89
C ILE A 187 -12.91 -5.32 -11.13
N ASP A 188 -12.91 -6.59 -10.78
CA ASP A 188 -14.09 -7.42 -10.55
C ASP A 188 -14.60 -7.19 -9.11
N LEU A 189 -15.91 -7.06 -8.94
CA LEU A 189 -16.59 -6.88 -7.64
C LEU A 189 -17.59 -8.01 -7.41
#